data_AF-A0A2N2APV2-F1
#
_entry.id   AF-A0A2N2APV2-F1
#
_cell.length_a   1.000
_cell.length_b   1.000
_cell.length_c   1.000
_cell.angle_alpha   90.00
_cell.angle_beta   90.00
_cell.angle_gamma   90.00
#
_symmetry.space_group_name_H-M   'P 1'
#
loop_
_entity.id
_entity.type
_entity.pdbx_description
1 polymer ?
#
loop_
_entity_poly.entity_id
_entity_poly.type
_entity_poly.pdbx_seq_one_letter_code
_entity_poly.pdbx_strand_id
1 'polypeptide(L)'
;MQDLVRTLKSFGLTEFYFSLSVDDKSNFAKYSKYLNCTPQKIPNCSPNCEGCFVVTNGAQFLWATAANAIPHREFEFAKKLLDHALSIAADPEDAAWTHANLAQIHYDNHKLDPEAGKKSILHCRELIKLGFMKSWATNMIEELMVFQV
;
A
#
# COMPACT_ATOMS: atom_id res chain seq x y z
N MET A 1 19.95 -5.95 7.75
CA MET A 1 19.22 -5.34 8.89
C MET A 1 19.64 -3.90 9.17
N GLN A 2 20.95 -3.58 9.19
CA GLN A 2 21.42 -2.20 9.40
C GLN A 2 20.90 -1.19 8.35
N ASP A 3 20.78 -1.60 7.08
CA ASP A 3 20.26 -0.70 6.03
C ASP A 3 18.76 -0.43 6.16
N LEU A 4 17.96 -1.42 6.56
CA LEU A 4 16.52 -1.25 6.79
C LEU A 4 16.25 -0.23 7.90
N VAL A 5 16.95 -0.34 9.04
CA VAL A 5 16.79 0.60 10.16
C VAL A 5 17.17 2.01 9.75
N ARG A 6 18.22 2.18 8.92
CA ARG A 6 18.59 3.49 8.37
C ARG A 6 17.49 4.08 7.50
N THR A 7 16.91 3.29 6.59
CA THR A 7 15.78 3.69 5.74
C THR A 7 14.54 4.06 6.55
N LEU A 8 14.18 3.24 7.55
CA LEU A 8 13.06 3.51 8.44
C LEU A 8 13.26 4.83 9.20
N LYS A 9 14.49 5.11 9.65
CA LYS A 9 14.82 6.37 10.30
C LYS A 9 14.69 7.56 9.34
N SER A 10 15.19 7.46 8.11
CA SER A 10 15.07 8.55 7.13
C SER A 10 13.63 8.86 6.73
N PHE A 11 12.73 7.87 6.82
CA PHE A 11 11.31 8.03 6.53
C PHE A 11 10.43 8.29 7.76
N GLY A 12 11.01 8.43 8.96
CA GLY A 12 10.24 8.68 10.18
C GLY A 12 9.40 7.48 10.67
N LEU A 13 9.70 6.27 10.21
CA LEU A 13 8.91 5.06 10.48
C LEU A 13 9.43 4.24 11.68
N THR A 14 10.33 4.81 12.48
CA THR A 14 11.03 4.06 13.53
C THR A 14 10.09 3.61 14.64
N GLU A 15 9.22 4.50 15.13
CA GLU A 15 8.25 4.17 16.20
C GLU A 15 7.26 3.12 15.73
N PHE A 16 6.69 3.30 14.54
CA PHE A 16 5.80 2.33 13.91
C PHE A 16 6.48 0.96 13.78
N TYR A 17 7.68 0.89 13.22
CA TYR A 17 8.42 -0.37 13.10
C TYR A 17 8.65 -1.05 14.45
N PHE A 18 8.98 -0.30 15.50
CA PHE A 18 9.20 -0.90 16.81
C PHE A 18 7.92 -1.44 17.47
N SER A 19 6.76 -0.85 17.17
CA SER A 19 5.45 -1.36 17.62
C SER A 19 5.04 -2.69 16.98
N LEU A 20 5.65 -3.09 15.86
CA LEU A 20 5.33 -4.33 15.16
C LEU A 20 5.77 -5.58 15.95
N SER A 21 5.07 -6.69 15.73
CA SER A 21 5.46 -8.00 16.26
C SER A 21 6.78 -8.49 15.64
N VAL A 22 7.38 -9.53 16.20
CA VAL A 22 8.61 -10.13 15.65
C VAL A 22 8.38 -10.69 14.25
N ASP A 23 7.22 -11.30 14.01
CA ASP A 23 6.84 -11.85 12.71
C ASP A 23 6.60 -10.74 11.69
N ASP A 24 5.88 -9.68 12.09
CA ASP A 24 5.66 -8.50 11.25
C ASP A 24 7.00 -7.84 10.88
N LYS A 25 7.98 -7.75 11.78
CA LYS A 25 9.33 -7.22 11.50
C LYS A 25 10.08 -8.08 10.48
N SER A 26 9.93 -9.41 10.57
CA SER A 26 10.52 -10.36 9.63
C SER A 26 9.88 -10.21 8.24
N ASN A 27 8.55 -10.08 8.18
CA ASN A 27 7.82 -9.80 6.95
C ASN A 27 8.19 -8.44 6.37
N PHE A 28 8.33 -7.40 7.21
CA PHE A 28 8.78 -6.08 6.77
C PHE A 28 10.11 -6.19 6.04
N ALA A 29 11.12 -6.80 6.67
CA ALA A 29 12.43 -6.99 6.04
C ALA A 29 12.35 -7.82 4.75
N LYS A 30 11.51 -8.86 4.71
CA LYS A 30 11.32 -9.72 3.55
C LYS A 30 10.72 -8.98 2.36
N TYR A 31 9.68 -8.18 2.57
CA TYR A 31 8.90 -7.55 1.51
C TYR A 31 9.40 -6.15 1.12
N SER A 32 10.22 -5.51 1.93
CA SER A 32 10.81 -4.21 1.60
C SER A 32 12.19 -4.33 0.91
N LYS A 33 12.83 -5.50 0.91
CA LYS A 33 14.24 -5.66 0.48
C LYS A 33 14.52 -5.33 -0.99
N TYR A 34 13.49 -5.32 -1.82
CA TYR A 34 13.61 -5.01 -3.26
C TYR A 34 13.27 -3.54 -3.58
N LEU A 35 12.86 -2.76 -2.57
CA LEU A 35 12.51 -1.36 -2.78
C LEU A 35 13.76 -0.51 -2.87
N ASN A 36 13.96 0.11 -4.03
CA ASN A 36 14.98 1.13 -4.20
C ASN A 36 14.49 2.41 -3.50
N CYS A 37 15.28 2.94 -2.57
CA CYS A 37 14.88 4.08 -1.72
C CYS A 37 15.85 5.24 -1.91
N THR A 38 15.33 6.42 -2.23
CA THR A 38 16.09 7.67 -2.27
C THR A 38 15.32 8.76 -1.52
N PRO A 39 15.87 9.36 -0.45
CA PRO A 39 15.21 10.45 0.26
C PRO A 39 15.11 11.75 -0.54
N GLN A 40 15.63 11.79 -1.79
CA GLN A 40 15.51 12.94 -2.69
C GLN A 40 15.03 12.46 -4.07
N LYS A 41 13.94 13.05 -4.59
CA LYS A 41 13.54 12.91 -6.00
C LYS A 41 14.75 13.27 -6.85
N ILE A 42 15.33 12.29 -7.56
CA ILE A 42 16.47 12.52 -8.44
C ILE A 42 15.95 13.35 -9.62
N PRO A 43 16.43 14.59 -9.84
CA PRO A 43 15.88 15.47 -10.89
C PRO A 43 16.15 14.98 -12.32
N ASN A 44 17.00 13.97 -12.48
CA ASN A 44 17.58 13.53 -13.76
C ASN A 44 17.17 12.11 -14.18
N CYS A 45 16.06 11.58 -13.66
CA CYS A 45 15.45 10.42 -14.34
C CYS A 45 14.84 10.93 -15.64
N SER A 46 15.36 10.44 -16.77
CA SER A 46 14.84 10.75 -18.11
C SER A 46 13.31 10.55 -18.12
N PRO A 47 12.51 11.40 -18.79
CA PRO A 47 11.05 11.36 -18.75
C PRO A 47 10.40 10.02 -19.17
N ASN A 48 11.19 9.03 -19.60
CA ASN A 48 10.77 7.69 -20.00
C ASN A 48 11.56 6.55 -19.31
N CYS A 49 12.13 6.73 -18.09
CA CYS A 49 12.61 5.55 -17.33
C CYS A 49 11.41 4.79 -16.74
N GLU A 50 10.75 3.98 -17.58
CA GLU A 50 9.70 3.05 -17.17
C GLU A 50 10.18 2.02 -16.11
N GLY A 51 11.50 1.91 -15.88
CA GLY A 51 12.12 0.94 -14.97
C GLY A 51 12.59 1.47 -13.61
N CYS A 52 12.36 2.75 -13.28
CA CYS A 52 12.95 3.37 -12.09
C CYS A 52 11.90 3.78 -11.04
N PHE A 53 11.03 2.87 -10.57
CA PHE A 53 10.27 3.17 -9.35
C PHE A 53 11.24 3.35 -8.19
N VAL A 54 11.24 4.53 -7.57
CA VAL A 54 12.07 4.80 -6.38
C VAL A 54 11.19 5.36 -5.29
N VAL A 55 11.30 4.75 -4.11
CA VAL A 55 10.59 5.18 -2.91
C VAL A 55 11.22 6.45 -2.38
N THR A 56 10.41 7.50 -2.23
CA THR A 56 10.88 8.82 -1.80
C THR A 56 10.37 9.27 -0.43
N ASN A 57 9.36 8.61 0.11
CA ASN A 57 8.77 8.97 1.41
C ASN A 57 8.27 7.74 2.19
N GLY A 58 7.84 7.97 3.44
CA GLY A 58 7.37 6.91 4.32
C GLY A 58 6.08 6.23 3.88
N ALA A 59 5.09 6.99 3.39
CA ALA A 59 3.84 6.41 2.89
C ALA A 59 4.11 5.46 1.71
N GLN A 60 4.95 5.89 0.76
CA GLN A 60 5.44 5.08 -0.37
C GLN A 60 6.12 3.81 0.08
N PHE A 61 7.01 3.92 1.05
CA PHE A 61 7.73 2.76 1.56
C PHE A 61 6.76 1.72 2.14
N LEU A 62 5.75 2.18 2.89
CA LEU A 62 4.75 1.31 3.51
C LEU A 62 3.81 0.68 2.47
N TRP A 63 3.18 1.47 1.59
CA TRP A 63 2.23 0.91 0.62
C TRP A 63 2.93 0.01 -0.40
N ALA A 64 4.17 0.31 -0.79
CA ALA A 64 4.94 -0.55 -1.70
C ALA A 64 5.38 -1.85 -1.02
N THR A 65 5.77 -1.79 0.27
CA THR A 65 6.07 -3.00 1.05
C THR A 65 4.81 -3.86 1.21
N ALA A 66 3.66 -3.25 1.47
CA ALA A 66 2.38 -3.95 1.55
C ALA A 66 1.99 -4.61 0.21
N ALA A 67 2.13 -3.89 -0.90
CA ALA A 67 1.87 -4.41 -2.24
C ALA A 67 2.68 -5.67 -2.56
N ASN A 68 3.94 -5.73 -2.12
CA ASN A 68 4.78 -6.94 -2.26
C ASN A 68 4.32 -8.10 -1.38
N ALA A 69 3.62 -7.84 -0.27
CA ALA A 69 3.14 -8.85 0.67
C ALA A 69 1.78 -9.45 0.26
N ILE A 70 0.93 -8.68 -0.43
CA ILE A 70 -0.42 -9.09 -0.86
C ILE A 70 -0.43 -10.38 -1.69
N PRO A 71 0.41 -10.57 -2.73
CA PRO A 71 0.43 -11.82 -3.51
C PRO A 71 0.74 -13.08 -2.69
N HIS A 72 1.36 -12.92 -1.52
CA HIS A 72 1.68 -14.00 -0.59
C HIS A 72 0.61 -14.19 0.49
N ARG A 73 -0.54 -13.52 0.38
CA ARG A 73 -1.67 -13.57 1.33
C ARG A 73 -1.33 -13.11 2.76
N GLU A 74 -0.29 -12.29 2.91
CA GLU A 74 0.09 -11.66 4.18
C GLU A 74 -0.83 -10.47 4.50
N PHE A 75 -2.15 -10.67 4.45
CA PHE A 75 -3.14 -9.58 4.45
C PHE A 75 -3.18 -8.79 5.75
N GLU A 76 -3.06 -9.45 6.91
CA GLU A 76 -3.08 -8.75 8.19
C GLU A 76 -1.84 -7.88 8.39
N PHE A 77 -0.68 -8.35 7.92
CA PHE A 77 0.54 -7.55 7.88
C PHE A 77 0.39 -6.37 6.90
N ALA A 78 -0.07 -6.63 5.68
CA ALA A 78 -0.26 -5.61 4.67
C ALA A 78 -1.24 -4.51 5.11
N LYS A 79 -2.37 -4.87 5.75
CA LYS A 79 -3.34 -3.90 6.30
C LYS A 79 -2.70 -2.98 7.32
N LYS A 80 -1.92 -3.49 8.29
CA LYS A 80 -1.22 -2.65 9.28
C LYS A 80 -0.34 -1.59 8.62
N LEU A 81 0.40 -1.98 7.57
CA LEU A 81 1.22 -1.05 6.80
C LEU A 81 0.38 -0.01 6.08
N LEU A 82 -0.70 -0.43 5.42
CA LEU A 82 -1.58 0.44 4.63
C LEU A 82 -2.36 1.42 5.51
N ASP A 83 -2.85 1.00 6.67
CA ASP A 83 -3.52 1.88 7.64
C ASP A 83 -2.56 2.98 8.10
N HIS A 84 -1.31 2.62 8.41
CA HIS A 84 -0.31 3.60 8.78
C HIS A 84 0.11 4.49 7.59
N ALA A 85 0.27 3.91 6.40
CA ALA A 85 0.57 4.67 5.17
C ALA A 85 -0.49 5.74 4.92
N LEU A 86 -1.77 5.38 5.04
CA LEU A 86 -2.89 6.31 4.86
C LEU A 86 -2.86 7.43 5.90
N SER A 87 -2.49 7.12 7.15
CA SER A 87 -2.42 8.12 8.23
C SER A 87 -1.32 9.16 8.05
N ILE A 88 -0.27 8.85 7.27
CA ILE A 88 0.88 9.73 7.04
C ILE A 88 0.99 10.24 5.60
N ALA A 89 0.07 9.85 4.72
CA ALA A 89 0.08 10.23 3.31
C ALA A 89 -0.16 11.74 3.17
N ALA A 90 0.84 12.45 2.63
CA ALA A 90 0.73 13.87 2.29
C ALA A 90 0.42 14.09 0.80
N ASP A 91 0.75 13.12 -0.05
CA ASP A 91 0.51 13.16 -1.50
C ASP A 91 -0.79 12.39 -1.84
N PRO A 92 -1.72 12.97 -2.62
CA PRO A 92 -2.90 12.27 -3.11
C PRO A 92 -2.60 10.95 -3.85
N GLU A 93 -1.45 10.85 -4.53
CA GLU A 93 -1.04 9.63 -5.21
C GLU A 93 -0.73 8.50 -4.22
N ASP A 94 -0.09 8.80 -3.09
CA ASP A 94 0.20 7.81 -2.04
C ASP A 94 -1.08 7.31 -1.37
N ALA A 95 -2.03 8.22 -1.12
CA ALA A 95 -3.35 7.86 -0.64
C ALA A 95 -4.09 6.98 -1.65
N ALA A 96 -3.97 7.28 -2.95
CA ALA A 96 -4.59 6.47 -4.00
C ALA A 96 -4.01 5.04 -4.05
N TRP A 97 -2.67 4.89 -4.09
CA TRP A 97 -2.05 3.56 -4.07
C TRP A 97 -2.40 2.77 -2.81
N THR A 98 -2.51 3.46 -1.66
CA THR A 98 -2.93 2.84 -0.40
C THR A 98 -4.37 2.33 -0.48
N HIS A 99 -5.30 3.15 -0.98
CA HIS A 99 -6.70 2.74 -1.17
C HIS A 99 -6.86 1.61 -2.18
N ALA A 100 -6.09 1.58 -3.27
CA ALA A 100 -6.12 0.48 -4.23
C ALA A 100 -5.70 -0.85 -3.60
N ASN A 101 -4.62 -0.85 -2.81
CA ASN A 101 -4.17 -2.05 -2.10
C ASN A 101 -5.19 -2.52 -1.05
N LEU A 102 -5.78 -1.61 -0.28
CA LEU A 102 -6.85 -1.95 0.67
C LEU A 102 -8.11 -2.50 -0.04
N ALA A 103 -8.50 -1.89 -1.17
CA ALA A 103 -9.61 -2.36 -1.99
C ALA A 103 -9.37 -3.79 -2.48
N GLN A 104 -8.15 -4.09 -2.96
CA GLN A 104 -7.78 -5.44 -3.43
C GLN A 104 -7.80 -6.47 -2.29
N ILE A 105 -7.22 -6.16 -1.12
CA ILE A 105 -7.23 -7.09 0.03
C ILE A 105 -8.66 -7.42 0.44
N HIS A 106 -9.54 -6.42 0.46
CA HIS A 106 -10.93 -6.60 0.82
C HIS A 106 -11.73 -7.33 -0.26
N TYR A 107 -11.43 -7.06 -1.53
CA TYR A 107 -11.97 -7.81 -2.65
C TYR A 107 -11.58 -9.28 -2.55
N ASP A 108 -10.31 -9.62 -2.32
CA ASP A 108 -9.86 -11.02 -2.24
C ASP A 108 -10.53 -11.81 -1.10
N ASN A 109 -11.00 -11.11 -0.06
CA ASN A 109 -11.65 -11.72 1.11
C ASN A 109 -13.19 -11.66 1.05
N HIS A 110 -13.81 -11.03 0.05
CA HIS A 110 -15.27 -10.78 0.06
C HIS A 110 -16.13 -12.05 0.14
N LYS A 111 -15.62 -13.19 -0.35
CA LYS A 111 -16.32 -14.48 -0.30
C LYS A 111 -16.34 -15.12 1.08
N LEU A 112 -15.41 -14.73 1.95
CA LEU A 112 -15.27 -15.25 3.31
C LEU A 112 -15.86 -14.29 4.34
N ASP A 113 -15.85 -12.99 4.04
CA ASP A 113 -16.39 -11.93 4.87
C ASP A 113 -17.23 -10.97 4.01
N PRO A 114 -18.58 -11.02 4.10
CA PRO A 114 -19.46 -10.11 3.38
C PRO A 114 -19.20 -8.63 3.68
N GLU A 115 -18.68 -8.29 4.87
CA GLU A 115 -18.30 -6.91 5.20
C GLU A 115 -17.02 -6.48 4.48
N ALA A 116 -16.17 -7.41 4.05
CA ALA A 116 -15.01 -7.09 3.23
C ALA A 116 -15.43 -6.54 1.87
N GLY A 117 -16.50 -7.05 1.24
CA GLY A 117 -17.03 -6.47 -0.01
C GLY A 117 -17.41 -4.99 0.15
N LYS A 118 -18.07 -4.63 1.25
CA LYS A 118 -18.43 -3.23 1.55
C LYS A 118 -17.19 -2.35 1.77
N LYS A 119 -16.18 -2.87 2.49
CA LYS A 119 -14.91 -2.14 2.70
C LYS A 119 -14.15 -1.94 1.39
N SER A 120 -14.14 -2.92 0.50
CA SER A 120 -13.55 -2.78 -0.84
C SER A 120 -14.22 -1.67 -1.62
N ILE A 121 -15.56 -1.66 -1.68
CA ILE A 121 -16.34 -0.59 -2.33
C ILE A 121 -16.03 0.79 -1.73
N LEU A 122 -15.89 0.89 -0.41
CA LEU A 122 -15.53 2.15 0.25
C LEU A 122 -14.19 2.70 -0.26
N HIS A 123 -13.16 1.86 -0.35
CA HIS A 123 -11.86 2.28 -0.86
C HIS A 123 -11.88 2.60 -2.36
N CYS A 124 -12.64 1.86 -3.17
CA CYS A 124 -12.87 2.20 -4.58
C CYS A 124 -13.53 3.58 -4.74
N ARG A 125 -14.45 3.96 -3.85
CA ARG A 125 -15.06 5.30 -3.86
C ARG A 125 -14.05 6.40 -3.54
N GLU A 126 -13.17 6.17 -2.57
CA GLU A 126 -12.10 7.13 -2.26
C GLU A 126 -11.12 7.29 -3.45
N LEU A 127 -10.79 6.21 -4.17
CA LEU A 127 -10.00 6.28 -5.41
C LEU A 127 -10.65 7.18 -6.47
N ILE A 128 -11.95 6.97 -6.72
CA ILE A 128 -12.71 7.75 -7.70
C ILE A 128 -12.72 9.23 -7.31
N LYS A 129 -12.90 9.52 -6.02
CA LYS A 129 -12.88 10.88 -5.45
C LYS A 129 -11.51 11.55 -5.59
N LEU A 130 -10.42 10.82 -5.37
CA LEU A 130 -9.05 11.31 -5.57
C LEU A 130 -8.72 11.50 -7.06
N GLY A 131 -9.51 10.94 -7.97
CA GLY A 131 -9.32 11.07 -9.41
C GLY A 131 -8.44 9.98 -10.04
N PHE A 132 -8.05 8.97 -9.27
CA PHE A 132 -7.14 7.90 -9.69
C PHE A 132 -7.90 6.61 -10.02
N MET A 133 -7.36 5.82 -10.96
CA MET A 133 -7.80 4.45 -11.24
C MET A 133 -9.33 4.29 -11.45
N LYS A 134 -10.01 5.32 -11.95
CA LYS A 134 -11.49 5.38 -11.99
C LYS A 134 -12.11 4.16 -12.67
N SER A 135 -11.60 3.77 -13.85
CA SER A 135 -12.10 2.62 -14.60
C SER A 135 -11.97 1.32 -13.79
N TRP A 136 -10.81 1.07 -13.21
CA TRP A 136 -10.56 -0.11 -12.37
C TRP A 136 -11.45 -0.12 -11.12
N ALA A 137 -11.57 1.01 -10.43
CA ALA A 137 -12.38 1.15 -9.23
C ALA A 137 -13.88 0.97 -9.52
N THR A 138 -14.39 1.51 -10.64
CA THR A 138 -15.78 1.31 -11.06
C THR A 138 -16.07 -0.16 -11.35
N ASN A 139 -15.23 -0.83 -12.14
CA ASN A 139 -15.41 -2.24 -12.47
C ASN A 139 -15.45 -3.12 -11.20
N MET A 140 -14.55 -2.86 -10.24
CA MET A 140 -14.52 -3.59 -8.98
C MET A 140 -15.81 -3.40 -8.15
N ILE A 141 -16.36 -2.18 -8.12
CA ILE A 141 -17.64 -1.89 -7.45
C ILE A 141 -18.78 -2.67 -8.13
N GLU A 142 -18.85 -2.62 -9.45
CA GLU A 142 -19.89 -3.31 -10.22
C GLU A 142 -19.89 -4.81 -9.96
N GLU A 143 -18.72 -5.45 -9.99
CA GLU A 143 -18.57 -6.87 -9.66
C GLU A 143 -19.06 -7.20 -8.24
N LEU A 144 -18.66 -6.42 -7.24
CA LEU A 144 -19.04 -6.66 -5.85
C LEU A 144 -20.53 -6.44 -5.59
N MET A 145 -21.17 -5.53 -6.31
CA MET A 145 -22.62 -5.28 -6.18
C MET A 145 -23.46 -6.44 -6.73
N VAL A 146 -22.97 -7.20 -7.71
CA VAL A 146 -23.66 -8.39 -8.23
C VAL A 146 -23.80 -9.49 -7.17
N PHE A 147 -22.86 -9.57 -6.22
CA PHE A 147 -22.85 -10.61 -5.18
C PHE A 147 -23.59 -10.24 -3.89
N GLN A 148 -24.22 -9.06 -3.81
CA GLN A 148 -24.97 -8.59 -2.63
C GLN A 148 -26.47 -8.91 -2.68
N VAL A 149 -26.89 -9.88 -3.51
CA VAL A 149 -28.30 -10.35 -3.63
C VAL A 149 -28.61 -11.47 -2.65
#